data_AF-A0AAD1X8V9-F1
#
_entry.id   AF-A0AAD1X8V9-F1
#
_cell.length_a   1.000
_cell.length_b   1.000
_cell.length_c   1.000
_cell.angle_alpha   90.00
_cell.angle_beta   90.00
_cell.angle_gamma   90.00
#
_symmetry.space_group_name_H-M   'P 1'
#
loop_
_entity.id
_entity.type
_entity.pdbx_description
1 polymer ?
#
loop_
_entity_poly.entity_id
_entity_poly.type
_entity_poly.pdbx_seq_one_letter_code
_entity_poly.pdbx_strand_id
1 'polypeptide(L)'
;MSKALAKFTSLHDDTAKDFSITDIDVTIGRKKVCGHRIANTKISGVHCQVQLDKETGVFTIIDKSTNGTFVNDKRIGKDEPSTLHNGDKVYLLNDENEDEKIGFIFVATYEKPSSKVGKKRKRNQMEGSEEEKESNTNKKAKKKNNSAAVQQMKCSFCLEIMYKPVCLIPCLHNFCGGCYADWMVKNGNCPECRDKVKSIKRNHLINSMIDAHLKENPDQTKNDDTKLVQDDSDCFTNAVVTITAAKKLKKEHDKKIAEEKKKRKKTPNKSLKKSKEENKEESKEENKKEEEKKEESKGRARAFRPKCKNCEKSINGFQCDENTRHVVCTACKVAFPLTGKPGIQPQCICCKNYFCHQHWPCRRQTTNKVSSLETFPFVGIPQDALSKNSYEQTVLKDFVRGNRFTNIQFKNDIFTRMEADQNWDITDALGVKQTLRKNSSICRTCFPNIWQQAIYWYRNSITAILPNNVQARADCWYGHECRTQIHKYAHAAKLNHICQPKR
;
A
#
# COMPACT_ATOMS: atom_id res chain seq x y z
N MET A 1 18.05 31.35 -10.25
CA MET A 1 16.61 31.08 -10.43
C MET A 1 15.96 30.99 -9.06
N SER A 2 14.88 31.73 -8.81
CA SER A 2 14.13 31.69 -7.55
C SER A 2 13.57 30.27 -7.31
N LYS A 3 13.71 29.75 -6.07
CA LYS A 3 13.13 28.45 -5.69
C LYS A 3 11.61 28.61 -5.62
N ALA A 4 10.85 27.73 -6.29
CA ALA A 4 9.40 27.74 -6.20
C ALA A 4 8.93 27.56 -4.74
N LEU A 5 7.96 28.37 -4.32
CA LEU A 5 7.33 28.32 -3.00
C LEU A 5 6.14 27.36 -2.97
N ALA A 6 5.40 27.26 -4.06
CA ALA A 6 4.40 26.22 -4.28
C ALA A 6 4.21 25.91 -5.77
N LYS A 7 3.59 24.77 -6.06
CA LYS A 7 3.23 24.32 -7.39
C LYS A 7 1.73 24.06 -7.47
N PHE A 8 1.11 24.53 -8.55
CA PHE A 8 -0.25 24.19 -8.95
C PHE A 8 -0.15 23.21 -10.12
N THR A 9 -0.59 21.97 -9.91
CA THR A 9 -0.57 20.91 -10.93
C THR A 9 -1.94 20.83 -11.57
N SER A 10 -2.03 20.95 -12.88
CA SER A 10 -3.32 20.98 -13.57
C SER A 10 -4.08 19.66 -13.39
N LEU A 11 -5.39 19.78 -13.17
CA LEU A 11 -6.34 18.67 -13.26
C LEU A 11 -6.88 18.50 -14.69
N HIS A 12 -6.76 19.55 -15.52
CA HIS A 12 -7.32 19.65 -16.86
C HIS A 12 -6.23 20.24 -17.78
N ASP A 13 -5.31 19.39 -18.25
CA ASP A 13 -4.11 19.81 -19.01
C ASP A 13 -4.47 20.58 -20.30
N ASP A 14 -5.68 20.36 -20.84
CA ASP A 14 -6.18 21.00 -22.07
C ASP A 14 -6.62 22.46 -21.86
N THR A 15 -7.09 22.83 -20.66
CA THR A 15 -7.60 24.18 -20.36
C THR A 15 -6.61 25.06 -19.61
N ALA A 16 -5.72 24.46 -18.81
CA ALA A 16 -4.64 25.16 -18.14
C ALA A 16 -3.45 24.24 -17.86
N LYS A 17 -2.23 24.78 -17.90
CA LYS A 17 -1.00 24.03 -17.63
C LYS A 17 -0.54 24.19 -16.18
N ASP A 18 0.27 23.25 -15.72
CA ASP A 18 1.03 23.37 -14.47
C ASP A 18 1.76 24.71 -14.36
N PHE A 19 1.78 25.27 -13.15
CA PHE A 19 2.60 26.44 -12.86
C PHE A 19 3.14 26.42 -11.44
N SER A 20 4.12 27.28 -11.16
CA SER A 20 4.71 27.45 -9.84
C SER A 20 4.68 28.91 -9.43
N ILE A 21 4.44 29.14 -8.14
CA ILE A 21 4.55 30.46 -7.54
C ILE A 21 5.91 30.60 -6.88
N THR A 22 6.63 31.69 -7.17
CA THR A 22 7.96 31.99 -6.63
C THR A 22 7.95 33.10 -5.60
N ASP A 23 6.87 33.87 -5.55
CA ASP A 23 6.71 35.03 -4.68
C ASP A 23 5.73 34.72 -3.55
N ILE A 24 5.90 35.41 -2.42
CA ILE A 24 5.08 35.21 -1.21
C ILE A 24 3.64 35.70 -1.37
N ASP A 25 3.40 36.54 -2.37
CA ASP A 25 2.09 37.07 -2.70
C ASP A 25 1.97 37.07 -4.23
N VAL A 26 1.08 36.21 -4.75
CA VAL A 26 0.89 36.03 -6.19
C VAL A 26 -0.59 36.12 -6.54
N THR A 27 -0.90 37.03 -7.46
CA THR A 27 -2.22 37.09 -8.08
C THR A 27 -2.31 36.16 -9.28
N ILE A 28 -3.43 35.46 -9.40
CA ILE A 28 -3.73 34.54 -10.51
C ILE A 28 -4.96 35.10 -11.24
N GLY A 29 -4.92 35.20 -12.56
CA GLY A 29 -6.04 35.72 -13.33
C GLY A 29 -5.78 35.86 -14.82
N ARG A 30 -6.74 36.45 -15.53
CA ARG A 30 -6.70 36.60 -16.99
C ARG A 30 -5.78 37.72 -17.47
N LYS A 31 -5.62 38.79 -16.68
CA LYS A 31 -4.84 39.98 -17.06
C LYS A 31 -3.33 39.68 -17.01
N LYS A 32 -2.56 40.37 -17.85
CA LYS A 32 -1.09 40.25 -17.89
C LYS A 32 -0.39 40.74 -16.61
N VAL A 33 -1.07 41.54 -15.80
CA VAL A 33 -0.55 42.06 -14.52
C VAL A 33 -0.53 41.00 -13.41
N CYS A 34 -1.19 39.86 -13.59
CA CYS A 34 -1.19 38.78 -12.61
C CYS A 34 0.16 38.07 -12.58
N GLY A 35 0.63 37.72 -11.38
CA GLY A 35 1.86 36.93 -11.21
C GLY A 35 1.78 35.54 -11.86
N HIS A 36 0.58 34.99 -12.03
CA HIS A 36 0.33 33.91 -12.99
C HIS A 36 -0.88 34.22 -13.88
N ARG A 37 -0.68 34.15 -15.20
CA ARG A 37 -1.72 34.45 -16.19
C ARG A 37 -2.34 33.19 -16.78
N ILE A 38 -3.66 33.09 -16.68
CA ILE A 38 -4.47 32.07 -17.38
C ILE A 38 -5.30 32.77 -18.46
N ALA A 39 -4.89 32.61 -19.72
CA ALA A 39 -5.51 33.29 -20.86
C ALA A 39 -6.84 32.65 -21.28
N ASN A 40 -7.86 32.71 -20.42
CA ASN A 40 -9.21 32.22 -20.68
C ASN A 40 -10.24 33.33 -20.36
N THR A 41 -11.20 33.57 -21.26
CA THR A 41 -12.22 34.63 -21.12
C THR A 41 -13.16 34.43 -19.94
N LYS A 42 -13.41 33.18 -19.52
CA LYS A 42 -14.25 32.85 -18.35
C LYS A 42 -13.53 33.08 -17.01
N ILE A 43 -12.22 33.34 -17.01
CA ILE A 43 -11.44 33.70 -15.81
C ILE A 43 -11.48 35.23 -15.60
N SER A 44 -11.74 35.65 -14.36
CA SER A 44 -11.71 37.06 -13.95
C SER A 44 -10.34 37.70 -14.15
N GLY A 45 -10.32 39.04 -14.33
CA GLY A 45 -9.10 39.78 -14.62
C GLY A 45 -7.99 39.55 -13.60
N VAL A 46 -8.34 39.65 -12.32
CA VAL A 46 -7.64 39.08 -11.17
C VAL A 46 -8.64 38.13 -10.53
N HIS A 47 -8.37 36.83 -10.55
CA HIS A 47 -9.32 35.81 -10.11
C HIS A 47 -9.15 35.47 -8.64
N CYS A 48 -7.91 35.23 -8.22
CA CYS A 48 -7.59 34.99 -6.82
C CYS A 48 -6.17 35.46 -6.50
N GLN A 49 -5.86 35.49 -5.22
CA GLN A 49 -4.54 35.84 -4.70
C GLN A 49 -4.11 34.75 -3.72
N VAL A 50 -2.86 34.31 -3.84
CA VAL A 50 -2.27 33.29 -2.97
C VAL A 50 -1.15 33.95 -2.17
N GLN A 51 -1.23 33.83 -0.85
CA GLN A 51 -0.27 34.41 0.09
C GLN A 51 0.41 33.33 0.91
N LEU A 52 1.68 33.53 1.23
CA LEU A 52 2.48 32.69 2.13
C LEU A 52 2.88 33.52 3.36
N ASP A 53 2.43 33.07 4.53
CA ASP A 53 3.04 33.49 5.78
C ASP A 53 4.37 32.73 5.96
N LYS A 54 5.49 33.46 5.92
CA LYS A 54 6.84 32.88 6.02
C LYS A 54 7.15 32.31 7.41
N GLU A 55 6.52 32.83 8.47
CA GLU A 55 6.73 32.40 9.85
C GLU A 55 5.96 31.11 10.13
N THR A 56 4.67 31.09 9.79
CA THR A 56 3.80 29.93 9.99
C THR A 56 3.89 28.92 8.85
N GLY A 57 4.44 29.29 7.69
CA GLY A 57 4.57 28.44 6.51
C GLY A 57 3.23 28.10 5.87
N VAL A 58 2.17 28.80 6.29
CA VAL A 58 0.79 28.57 5.86
C VAL A 58 0.53 29.35 4.59
N PHE A 59 -0.08 28.68 3.61
CA PHE A 59 -0.59 29.32 2.41
C PHE A 59 -2.07 29.63 2.56
N THR A 60 -2.48 30.81 2.12
CA THR A 60 -3.89 31.21 2.04
C THR A 60 -4.24 31.60 0.61
N ILE A 61 -5.47 31.32 0.20
CA ILE A 61 -6.06 31.77 -1.06
C ILE A 61 -7.24 32.68 -0.78
N ILE A 62 -7.32 33.77 -1.52
CA ILE A 62 -8.35 34.79 -1.41
C ILE A 62 -9.04 34.91 -2.77
N ASP A 63 -10.35 34.68 -2.81
CA ASP A 63 -11.14 34.85 -4.03
C ASP A 63 -11.37 36.33 -4.32
N LYS A 64 -11.08 36.76 -5.56
CA LYS A 64 -11.32 38.12 -6.06
C LYS A 64 -12.21 38.12 -7.32
N SER A 65 -12.78 36.96 -7.65
CA SER A 65 -13.43 36.72 -8.92
C SER A 65 -14.92 37.07 -8.89
N THR A 66 -15.52 37.10 -10.09
CA THR A 66 -16.99 37.20 -10.24
C THR A 66 -17.68 35.85 -10.03
N ASN A 67 -17.09 34.75 -10.54
CA ASN A 67 -17.72 33.43 -10.56
C ASN A 67 -17.37 32.56 -9.33
N GLY A 68 -16.46 33.03 -8.49
CA GLY A 68 -15.98 32.34 -7.30
C GLY A 68 -14.81 31.40 -7.56
N THR A 69 -14.00 31.25 -6.53
CA THR A 69 -12.97 30.22 -6.42
C THR A 69 -13.50 29.08 -5.53
N PHE A 70 -13.14 27.84 -5.86
CA PHE A 70 -13.55 26.66 -5.09
C PHE A 70 -12.33 25.91 -4.59
N VAL A 71 -12.38 25.49 -3.33
CA VAL A 71 -11.36 24.62 -2.72
C VAL A 71 -12.06 23.34 -2.26
N ASN A 72 -11.62 22.19 -2.78
CA ASN A 72 -12.22 20.88 -2.54
C ASN A 72 -13.74 20.88 -2.77
N ASP A 73 -14.15 21.37 -3.94
CA ASP A 73 -15.55 21.49 -4.40
C ASP A 73 -16.45 22.43 -3.56
N LYS A 74 -15.88 23.11 -2.55
CA LYS A 74 -16.57 24.13 -1.75
C LYS A 74 -16.16 25.53 -2.22
N ARG A 75 -17.15 26.37 -2.55
CA ARG A 75 -16.92 27.78 -2.87
C ARG A 75 -16.40 28.52 -1.63
N ILE A 76 -15.28 29.24 -1.76
CA ILE A 76 -14.76 30.09 -0.68
C ILE A 76 -15.44 31.46 -0.70
N GLY A 77 -15.44 32.16 0.43
CA GLY A 77 -15.97 33.52 0.54
C GLY A 77 -15.16 34.50 -0.31
N LYS A 78 -15.84 35.46 -0.94
CA LYS A 78 -15.18 36.51 -1.70
C LYS A 78 -14.44 37.44 -0.75
N ASP A 79 -13.19 37.76 -1.08
CA ASP A 79 -12.26 38.55 -0.26
C ASP A 79 -11.98 37.97 1.15
N GLU A 80 -12.40 36.73 1.40
CA GLU A 80 -12.12 36.00 2.64
C GLU A 80 -10.95 35.03 2.45
N PRO A 81 -9.93 35.04 3.33
CA PRO A 81 -8.81 34.13 3.24
C PRO A 81 -9.23 32.70 3.61
N SER A 82 -8.87 31.74 2.76
CA SER A 82 -9.03 30.31 2.99
C SER A 82 -7.68 29.62 3.01
N THR A 83 -7.43 28.76 4.00
CA THR A 83 -6.14 28.06 4.12
C THR A 83 -6.01 26.95 3.08
N LEU A 84 -4.87 26.92 2.38
CA LEU A 84 -4.50 25.87 1.43
C LEU A 84 -3.56 24.83 2.06
N HIS A 85 -3.88 23.57 1.84
CA HIS A 85 -3.10 22.40 2.24
C HIS A 85 -2.66 21.58 1.03
N ASN A 86 -1.56 20.83 1.19
CA ASN A 86 -1.07 19.95 0.14
C ASN A 86 -2.13 18.93 -0.29
N GLY A 87 -2.43 18.91 -1.58
CA GLY A 87 -3.44 18.03 -2.17
C GLY A 87 -4.80 18.71 -2.39
N ASP A 88 -5.01 19.94 -1.89
CA ASP A 88 -6.25 20.66 -2.11
C ASP A 88 -6.50 20.90 -3.60
N LYS A 89 -7.74 20.62 -4.04
CA LYS A 89 -8.20 20.90 -5.39
C LYS A 89 -8.74 22.32 -5.45
N VAL A 90 -8.07 23.19 -6.20
CA VAL A 90 -8.46 24.59 -6.41
C VAL A 90 -9.06 24.72 -7.81
N TYR A 91 -10.34 25.05 -7.89
CA TYR A 91 -11.00 25.37 -9.16
C TYR A 91 -11.22 26.88 -9.28
N LEU A 92 -10.72 27.44 -10.38
CA LEU A 92 -10.98 28.84 -10.78
C LEU A 92 -12.14 28.91 -11.78
N LEU A 93 -12.49 27.79 -12.41
CA LEU A 93 -13.68 27.66 -13.22
C LEU A 93 -14.24 26.25 -12.98
N ASN A 94 -15.38 26.18 -12.31
CA ASN A 94 -16.07 24.92 -12.02
C ASN A 94 -17.34 24.84 -12.88
N ASP A 95 -17.14 24.69 -14.20
CA ASP A 95 -18.21 24.58 -15.20
C ASP A 95 -18.87 23.20 -15.13
N GLU A 96 -20.13 23.07 -15.56
CA GLU A 96 -20.81 21.77 -15.64
C GLU A 96 -20.19 20.89 -16.74
N ASN A 97 -19.64 21.53 -17.78
CA ASN A 97 -18.87 20.85 -18.80
C ASN A 97 -17.43 20.59 -18.30
N GLU A 98 -17.05 19.31 -18.19
CA GLU A 98 -15.73 18.89 -17.71
C GLU A 98 -14.59 19.44 -18.58
N ASP A 99 -14.83 19.62 -19.89
CA ASP A 99 -13.84 20.12 -20.85
C ASP A 99 -13.58 21.63 -20.70
N GLU A 100 -14.40 22.35 -19.94
CA GLU A 100 -14.23 23.78 -19.69
C GLU A 100 -13.75 24.08 -18.27
N LYS A 101 -13.64 23.06 -17.40
CA LYS A 101 -13.15 23.23 -16.04
C LYS A 101 -11.68 23.67 -16.04
N ILE A 102 -11.38 24.58 -15.11
CA ILE A 102 -10.01 25.00 -14.81
C ILE A 102 -9.78 24.75 -13.34
N GLY A 103 -9.02 23.68 -13.07
CA GLY A 103 -8.72 23.22 -11.72
C GLY A 103 -7.29 22.75 -11.58
N PHE A 104 -6.76 22.86 -10.37
CA PHE A 104 -5.39 22.53 -10.02
C PHE A 104 -5.34 21.80 -8.69
N ILE A 105 -4.32 20.96 -8.49
CA ILE A 105 -3.92 20.45 -7.18
C ILE A 105 -2.82 21.37 -6.63
N PHE A 106 -3.02 21.90 -5.43
CA PHE A 106 -2.04 22.72 -4.74
C PHE A 106 -0.98 21.87 -4.02
N VAL A 107 0.29 22.23 -4.17
CA VAL A 107 1.44 21.60 -3.49
C VAL A 107 2.45 22.65 -3.04
N ALA A 108 2.52 22.92 -1.74
CA ALA A 108 3.56 23.73 -1.12
C ALA A 108 4.95 23.08 -1.27
N THR A 109 5.93 23.89 -1.66
CA THR A 109 7.35 23.52 -1.76
C THR A 109 8.26 24.39 -0.88
N TYR A 110 7.69 25.38 -0.19
CA TYR A 110 8.36 26.18 0.82
C TYR A 110 8.74 25.33 2.04
N GLU A 111 9.99 25.45 2.45
CA GLU A 111 10.53 24.84 3.66
C GLU A 111 10.93 25.98 4.59
N LYS A 112 10.37 26.02 5.81
CA LYS A 112 10.73 27.04 6.79
C LYS A 112 12.23 26.97 7.10
N PRO A 113 12.94 28.10 7.21
CA PRO A 113 14.28 28.12 7.76
C PRO A 113 14.26 27.63 9.21
N SER A 114 14.94 26.51 9.50
CA SER A 114 15.09 26.01 10.87
C SER A 114 15.94 27.00 11.68
N SER A 115 15.33 27.69 12.64
CA SER A 115 16.05 28.40 13.68
C SER A 115 16.77 27.37 14.57
N LYS A 116 18.10 27.32 14.47
CA LYS A 116 18.95 26.63 15.45
C LYS A 116 18.79 27.31 16.80
N VAL A 117 18.05 26.70 17.74
CA VAL A 117 18.12 27.12 19.15
C VAL A 117 18.33 25.88 20.02
N GLY A 118 19.48 25.92 20.70
CA GLY A 118 19.96 24.87 21.58
C GLY A 118 19.12 24.69 22.85
N LYS A 119 19.25 23.50 23.41
CA LYS A 119 18.77 23.10 24.74
C LYS A 119 19.06 24.19 25.79
N LYS A 120 18.03 24.63 26.52
CA LYS A 120 18.15 24.96 27.94
C LYS A 120 16.83 24.66 28.65
N ARG A 121 16.92 23.77 29.64
CA ARG A 121 15.90 23.55 30.67
C ARG A 121 15.79 24.84 31.49
N LYS A 122 14.59 25.32 31.78
CA LYS A 122 14.34 26.06 33.02
C LYS A 122 12.87 25.90 33.46
N ARG A 123 12.76 26.00 34.78
CA ARG A 123 11.72 25.58 35.73
C ARG A 123 10.85 26.80 36.05
N ASN A 124 9.56 26.52 36.28
CA ASN A 124 8.48 27.26 36.98
C ASN A 124 8.44 28.80 36.97
N GLN A 125 7.23 29.34 36.75
CA GLN A 125 6.44 29.94 37.85
C GLN A 125 4.93 30.04 37.50
N MET A 126 4.14 30.03 38.57
CA MET A 126 2.69 29.91 38.72
C MET A 126 2.04 31.29 38.84
N GLU A 127 0.72 31.33 38.60
CA GLU A 127 -0.36 32.09 39.29
C GLU A 127 -1.57 32.01 38.33
N GLY A 128 -2.81 31.63 38.66
CA GLY A 128 -3.58 31.40 39.89
C GLY A 128 -5.02 31.79 39.48
N SER A 129 -6.00 30.90 39.48
CA SER A 129 -7.00 30.85 40.56
C SER A 129 -7.79 29.53 40.58
N GLU A 130 -8.17 29.17 41.80
CA GLU A 130 -8.88 27.98 42.32
C GLU A 130 -10.35 27.93 41.81
N GLU A 131 -11.16 26.88 41.92
CA GLU A 131 -11.34 25.87 42.98
C GLU A 131 -11.77 24.48 42.45
N GLU A 132 -11.41 23.48 43.24
CA GLU A 132 -11.75 22.04 43.16
C GLU A 132 -13.26 21.80 43.42
N LYS A 133 -13.92 20.73 42.97
CA LYS A 133 -13.71 19.33 43.39
C LYS A 133 -14.52 18.35 42.51
N GLU A 134 -14.05 17.11 42.59
CA GLU A 134 -14.79 15.84 42.51
C GLU A 134 -14.67 14.93 41.27
N SER A 135 -14.11 13.75 41.56
CA SER A 135 -14.47 12.44 41.03
C SER A 135 -13.85 11.99 39.69
N ASN A 136 -12.56 11.68 39.78
CA ASN A 136 -12.02 10.32 39.57
C ASN A 136 -12.85 9.31 38.73
N THR A 137 -13.05 9.56 37.42
CA THR A 137 -13.49 8.51 36.47
C THR A 137 -13.10 8.81 35.02
N ASN A 138 -11.81 8.93 34.64
CA ASN A 138 -11.51 8.96 33.19
C ASN A 138 -10.09 8.57 32.70
N LYS A 139 -9.46 7.57 33.30
CA LYS A 139 -8.22 6.96 32.74
C LYS A 139 -8.46 5.92 31.63
N LYS A 140 -9.69 5.73 31.14
CA LYS A 140 -10.02 4.77 30.05
C LYS A 140 -10.50 5.38 28.73
N ALA A 141 -10.63 6.71 28.61
CA ALA A 141 -11.21 7.33 27.42
C ALA A 141 -10.21 7.88 26.37
N LYS A 142 -8.90 7.96 26.64
CA LYS A 142 -7.92 8.57 25.70
C LYS A 142 -7.29 7.63 24.66
N LYS A 143 -7.66 6.34 24.62
CA LYS A 143 -7.03 5.35 23.71
C LYS A 143 -7.80 5.09 22.39
N LYS A 144 -8.93 5.77 22.15
CA LYS A 144 -9.83 5.42 21.03
C LYS A 144 -9.79 6.33 19.79
N ASN A 145 -9.02 7.43 19.78
CA ASN A 145 -9.04 8.37 18.64
C ASN A 145 -7.83 8.30 17.69
N ASN A 146 -6.83 7.44 17.93
CA ASN A 146 -5.63 7.37 17.07
C ASN A 146 -5.69 6.29 15.96
N SER A 147 -6.68 5.39 15.92
CA SER A 147 -6.60 4.23 15.00
C SER A 147 -6.73 4.61 13.52
N ALA A 148 -7.54 5.61 13.18
CA ALA A 148 -7.77 6.03 11.79
C ALA A 148 -6.56 6.79 11.21
N ALA A 149 -5.99 7.72 11.98
CA ALA A 149 -4.79 8.47 11.58
C ALA A 149 -3.56 7.56 11.43
N VAL A 150 -3.39 6.59 12.34
CA VAL A 150 -2.30 5.61 12.26
C VAL A 150 -2.47 4.65 11.06
N GLN A 151 -3.71 4.35 10.68
CA GLN A 151 -3.98 3.51 9.51
C GLN A 151 -3.54 4.19 8.21
N GLN A 152 -3.66 5.52 8.11
CA GLN A 152 -3.18 6.31 6.96
C GLN A 152 -1.65 6.39 6.88
N MET A 153 -0.93 6.05 7.96
CA MET A 153 0.53 5.98 8.01
C MET A 153 1.09 4.59 7.64
N LYS A 154 0.23 3.61 7.35
CA LYS A 154 0.67 2.25 6.99
C LYS A 154 0.87 2.08 5.50
N CYS A 155 1.95 1.42 5.14
CA CYS A 155 2.23 1.03 3.76
C CYS A 155 1.36 -0.15 3.35
N SER A 156 0.63 -0.11 2.23
CA SER A 156 -0.17 -1.26 1.78
C SER A 156 0.67 -2.47 1.33
N PHE A 157 1.96 -2.29 1.04
CA PHE A 157 2.86 -3.42 0.74
C PHE A 157 3.28 -4.20 1.98
N CYS A 158 3.75 -3.49 3.02
CA CYS A 158 4.33 -4.11 4.22
C CYS A 158 3.38 -4.12 5.44
N LEU A 159 2.29 -3.37 5.38
CA LEU A 159 1.27 -3.15 6.43
C LEU A 159 1.80 -2.57 7.75
N GLU A 160 3.07 -2.18 7.77
CA GLU A 160 3.70 -1.46 8.87
C GLU A 160 3.68 0.04 8.61
N ILE A 161 3.97 0.83 9.64
CA ILE A 161 4.21 2.27 9.52
C ILE A 161 5.24 2.50 8.42
N MET A 162 4.92 3.36 7.45
CA MET A 162 5.78 3.60 6.29
C MET A 162 7.18 4.02 6.76
N TYR A 163 8.20 3.63 6.01
CA TYR A 163 9.56 4.07 6.27
C TYR A 163 10.07 4.73 5.00
N LYS A 164 10.56 5.96 5.14
CA LYS A 164 11.04 6.76 4.01
C LYS A 164 9.98 6.86 2.89
N PRO A 165 8.76 7.34 3.18
CA PRO A 165 7.63 7.23 2.28
C PRO A 165 7.82 8.02 0.98
N VAL A 166 7.33 7.44 -0.11
CA VAL A 166 7.14 8.09 -1.41
C VAL A 166 5.66 8.23 -1.71
N CYS A 167 5.31 9.34 -2.36
CA CYS A 167 3.98 9.66 -2.87
C CYS A 167 3.97 9.49 -4.39
N LEU A 168 2.91 8.87 -4.92
CA LEU A 168 2.72 8.63 -6.35
C LEU A 168 1.80 9.68 -6.94
N ILE A 169 2.21 10.32 -8.03
CA ILE A 169 1.47 11.41 -8.69
C ILE A 169 0.84 10.84 -9.99
N PRO A 170 -0.45 11.08 -10.26
CA PRO A 170 -1.33 12.06 -9.62
C PRO A 170 -2.20 11.54 -8.46
N CYS A 171 -2.21 10.23 -8.18
CA CYS A 171 -3.16 9.63 -7.24
C CYS A 171 -2.91 9.89 -5.74
N LEU A 172 -1.76 10.49 -5.41
CA LEU A 172 -1.27 10.84 -4.07
C LEU A 172 -1.10 9.71 -3.04
N HIS A 173 -1.32 8.44 -3.42
CA HIS A 173 -1.08 7.28 -2.54
C HIS A 173 0.39 7.17 -2.11
N ASN A 174 0.61 6.71 -0.87
CA ASN A 174 1.91 6.72 -0.19
C ASN A 174 2.38 5.30 0.17
N PHE A 175 3.67 5.06 0.01
CA PHE A 175 4.28 3.74 0.25
C PHE A 175 5.69 3.91 0.83
N CYS A 176 6.25 2.90 1.50
CA CYS A 176 7.69 2.90 1.79
C CYS A 176 8.50 3.05 0.49
N GLY A 177 9.56 3.85 0.51
CA GLY A 177 10.44 4.05 -0.64
C GLY A 177 10.94 2.72 -1.21
N GLY A 178 11.52 1.86 -0.38
CA GLY A 178 11.98 0.53 -0.80
C GLY A 178 10.86 -0.38 -1.34
N CYS A 179 9.68 -0.38 -0.71
CA CYS A 179 8.57 -1.23 -1.15
C CYS A 179 8.06 -0.85 -2.54
N TYR A 180 7.91 0.45 -2.80
CA TYR A 180 7.47 0.92 -4.10
C TYR A 180 8.59 0.79 -5.16
N ALA A 181 9.85 0.99 -4.77
CA ALA A 181 11.00 0.83 -5.67
C ALA A 181 11.06 -0.57 -6.29
N ASP A 182 10.79 -1.62 -5.51
CA ASP A 182 10.74 -3.00 -6.02
C ASP A 182 9.54 -3.24 -6.93
N TRP A 183 8.38 -2.69 -6.58
CA TRP A 183 7.15 -2.90 -7.33
C TRP A 183 7.17 -2.21 -8.70
N MET A 184 7.74 -1.00 -8.78
CA MET A 184 7.74 -0.21 -10.01
C MET A 184 8.61 -0.79 -11.12
N VAL A 185 9.53 -1.72 -10.81
CA VAL A 185 10.39 -2.36 -11.83
C VAL A 185 9.54 -3.00 -12.93
N LYS A 186 8.45 -3.65 -12.54
CA LYS A 186 7.57 -4.40 -13.47
C LYS A 186 6.29 -3.68 -13.83
N ASN A 187 5.98 -2.55 -13.19
CA ASN A 187 4.67 -1.92 -13.27
C ASN A 187 4.76 -0.40 -13.47
N GLY A 188 3.69 0.19 -14.02
CA GLY A 188 3.57 1.64 -14.27
C GLY A 188 2.44 2.34 -13.52
N ASN A 189 1.63 1.59 -12.78
CA ASN A 189 0.32 1.98 -12.25
C ASN A 189 0.21 1.85 -10.73
N CYS A 190 -0.22 2.85 -9.99
CA CYS A 190 -0.28 2.83 -8.52
C CYS A 190 -0.84 1.50 -7.94
N PRO A 191 -0.17 0.88 -6.95
CA PRO A 191 -0.63 -0.38 -6.35
C PRO A 191 -2.02 -0.30 -5.69
N GLU A 192 -2.40 0.88 -5.22
CA GLU A 192 -3.67 1.08 -4.49
C GLU A 192 -4.83 1.41 -5.44
N CYS A 193 -4.69 2.40 -6.32
CA CYS A 193 -5.78 2.80 -7.22
C CYS A 193 -5.65 2.30 -8.66
N ARG A 194 -4.49 1.77 -9.05
CA ARG A 194 -4.14 1.35 -10.43
C ARG A 194 -4.03 2.51 -11.43
N ASP A 195 -4.08 3.75 -10.98
CA ASP A 195 -3.85 4.92 -11.86
C ASP A 195 -2.43 4.93 -12.39
N LYS A 196 -2.27 5.40 -13.63
CA LYS A 196 -0.95 5.51 -14.26
C LYS A 196 -0.10 6.53 -13.49
N VAL A 197 1.05 6.09 -13.01
CA VAL A 197 1.96 6.95 -12.23
C VAL A 197 2.78 7.78 -13.20
N LYS A 198 2.63 9.10 -13.13
CA LYS A 198 3.41 10.06 -13.91
C LYS A 198 4.78 10.31 -13.23
N SER A 199 4.75 10.61 -11.94
CA SER A 199 5.96 10.93 -11.15
C SER A 199 5.88 10.45 -9.71
N ILE A 200 7.03 10.40 -9.05
CA ILE A 200 7.23 9.89 -7.69
C ILE A 200 8.05 10.93 -6.92
N LYS A 201 7.68 11.21 -5.67
CA LYS A 201 8.39 12.16 -4.79
C LYS A 201 8.41 11.62 -3.36
N ARG A 202 9.48 11.90 -2.61
CA ARG A 202 9.47 11.74 -1.14
C ARG A 202 8.38 12.59 -0.49
N ASN A 203 7.66 12.01 0.46
CA ASN A 203 6.63 12.72 1.21
C ASN A 203 7.13 13.07 2.61
N HIS A 204 7.78 14.24 2.74
CA HIS A 204 8.33 14.69 4.01
C HIS A 204 7.25 14.95 5.07
N LEU A 205 6.06 15.39 4.68
CA LEU A 205 4.95 15.61 5.63
C LEU A 205 4.52 14.30 6.29
N ILE A 206 4.27 13.26 5.48
CA ILE A 206 3.94 11.93 5.99
C ILE A 206 5.12 11.37 6.79
N ASN A 207 6.37 11.62 6.39
CA ASN A 207 7.53 11.22 7.17
C ASN A 207 7.56 11.91 8.54
N SER A 208 7.28 13.22 8.63
CA SER A 208 7.23 13.94 9.90
C SER A 208 6.10 13.47 10.81
N MET A 209 4.93 13.16 10.24
CA MET A 209 3.81 12.55 10.99
C MET A 209 4.19 11.18 11.55
N ILE A 210 4.89 10.37 10.75
CA ILE A 210 5.42 9.08 11.15
C ILE A 210 6.47 9.23 12.25
N ASP A 211 7.41 10.18 12.11
CA ASP A 211 8.45 10.41 13.10
C ASP A 211 7.85 10.83 14.46
N ALA A 212 6.83 11.70 14.44
CA ALA A 212 6.10 12.07 15.64
C ALA A 212 5.39 10.86 16.29
N HIS A 213 4.71 10.05 15.47
CA HIS A 213 4.02 8.84 15.93
C HIS A 213 4.98 7.80 16.53
N LEU A 214 6.13 7.56 15.87
CA LEU A 214 7.14 6.61 16.34
C LEU A 214 7.88 7.10 17.60
N LYS A 215 7.99 8.43 17.78
CA LYS A 215 8.54 9.00 19.02
C LYS A 215 7.66 8.70 20.23
N GLU A 216 6.33 8.68 20.04
CA GLU A 216 5.37 8.33 21.08
C GLU A 216 5.13 6.81 21.19
N ASN A 217 5.43 6.04 20.14
CA ASN A 217 5.23 4.59 20.07
C ASN A 217 6.50 3.88 19.53
N PRO A 218 7.60 3.83 20.32
CA PRO A 218 8.87 3.29 19.85
C PRO A 218 8.82 1.81 19.47
N ASP A 219 7.92 1.04 20.08
CA ASP A 219 7.66 -0.38 19.81
C ASP A 219 7.15 -0.67 18.39
N GLN A 220 6.62 0.35 17.70
CA GLN A 220 6.15 0.26 16.31
C GLN A 220 7.25 0.62 15.29
N THR A 221 8.44 0.98 15.76
CA THR A 221 9.57 1.29 14.90
C THR A 221 10.07 0.02 14.23
N LYS A 222 10.33 0.09 12.92
CA LYS A 222 10.99 -1.01 12.20
C LYS A 222 12.34 -1.33 12.85
N ASN A 223 12.64 -2.62 13.03
CA ASN A 223 13.97 -3.03 13.49
C ASN A 223 15.05 -2.67 12.45
N ASP A 224 16.31 -2.67 12.88
CA ASP A 224 17.42 -2.18 12.07
C ASP A 224 17.67 -3.04 10.83
N ASP A 225 17.48 -4.36 10.91
CA ASP A 225 17.57 -5.26 9.75
C ASP A 225 16.53 -4.92 8.69
N THR A 226 15.28 -4.62 9.09
CA THR A 226 14.21 -4.22 8.17
C THR A 226 14.50 -2.86 7.55
N LYS A 227 15.03 -1.89 8.32
CA LYS A 227 15.45 -0.59 7.79
C LYS A 227 16.55 -0.73 6.74
N LEU A 228 17.58 -1.53 7.03
CA LEU A 228 18.69 -1.81 6.11
C LEU A 228 18.20 -2.43 4.80
N VAL A 229 17.28 -3.40 4.87
CA VAL A 229 16.69 -4.01 3.66
C VAL A 229 15.87 -3.01 2.86
N GLN A 230 15.11 -2.13 3.52
CA GLN A 230 14.37 -1.09 2.81
C GLN A 230 15.31 -0.06 2.17
N ASP A 231 16.40 0.31 2.84
CA ASP A 231 17.42 1.21 2.32
C ASP A 231 18.18 0.60 1.12
N ASP A 232 18.50 -0.69 1.18
CA ASP A 232 19.10 -1.43 0.06
C ASP A 232 18.21 -1.37 -1.21
N SER A 233 16.89 -1.30 -1.03
CA SER A 233 15.93 -1.27 -2.14
C SER A 233 15.57 0.14 -2.61
N ASP A 234 15.57 1.11 -1.70
CA ASP A 234 15.12 2.48 -1.93
C ASP A 234 16.11 3.29 -2.78
N CYS A 235 15.75 3.50 -4.05
CA CYS A 235 16.53 4.28 -5.01
C CYS A 235 16.13 5.76 -5.10
N PHE A 236 15.20 6.23 -4.26
CA PHE A 236 14.60 7.56 -4.40
C PHE A 236 15.34 8.62 -3.58
N THR A 237 15.61 9.77 -4.20
CA THR A 237 16.10 10.99 -3.54
C THR A 237 14.93 11.94 -3.26
N ASN A 238 15.20 13.13 -2.71
CA ASN A 238 14.17 14.16 -2.49
C ASN A 238 13.68 14.82 -3.80
N ALA A 239 14.33 14.54 -4.93
CA ALA A 239 13.91 15.04 -6.24
C ALA A 239 12.61 14.37 -6.70
N VAL A 240 11.79 15.13 -7.42
CA VAL A 240 10.66 14.55 -8.17
C VAL A 240 11.23 13.83 -9.38
N VAL A 241 10.88 12.56 -9.55
CA VAL A 241 11.33 11.74 -10.68
C VAL A 241 10.14 11.19 -11.43
N THR A 242 10.19 11.19 -12.76
CA THR A 242 9.20 10.49 -13.58
C THR A 242 9.32 8.98 -13.39
N ILE A 243 8.27 8.21 -13.67
CA ILE A 243 8.33 6.75 -13.52
C ILE A 243 9.40 6.10 -14.40
N THR A 244 9.66 6.65 -15.59
CA THR A 244 10.71 6.19 -16.50
C THR A 244 12.10 6.45 -15.93
N ALA A 245 12.34 7.66 -15.40
CA ALA A 245 13.60 8.00 -14.73
C ALA A 245 13.82 7.15 -13.48
N ALA A 246 12.78 6.93 -12.68
CA ALA A 246 12.82 6.10 -11.48
C ALA A 246 13.22 4.64 -11.78
N LYS A 247 12.67 4.05 -12.85
CA LYS A 247 13.08 2.70 -13.31
C LYS A 247 14.57 2.63 -13.69
N LYS A 248 15.09 3.68 -14.34
CA LYS A 248 16.52 3.78 -14.68
C LYS A 248 17.39 3.87 -13.42
N LEU A 249 17.01 4.73 -12.47
CA LEU A 249 17.68 4.87 -11.17
C LEU A 249 17.73 3.55 -10.41
N LYS A 250 16.62 2.81 -10.36
CA LYS A 250 16.56 1.49 -9.71
C LYS A 250 17.53 0.49 -10.33
N LYS A 251 17.61 0.45 -11.66
CA LYS A 251 18.56 -0.43 -12.38
C LYS A 251 20.02 -0.09 -12.07
N GLU A 252 20.36 1.19 -11.98
CA GLU A 252 21.71 1.65 -11.61
C GLU A 252 22.03 1.36 -10.14
N HIS A 253 21.06 1.59 -9.25
CA HIS A 253 21.16 1.29 -7.82
C HIS A 253 21.39 -0.20 -7.55
N ASP A 254 20.59 -1.08 -8.16
CA ASP A 254 20.71 -2.53 -7.99
C ASP A 254 22.07 -3.05 -8.49
N LYS A 255 22.63 -2.45 -9.56
CA LYS A 255 23.99 -2.76 -10.02
C LYS A 255 25.06 -2.39 -8.98
N LYS A 256 24.99 -1.18 -8.41
CA LYS A 256 25.93 -0.73 -7.37
C LYS A 256 25.88 -1.64 -6.14
N ILE A 257 24.68 -1.97 -5.66
CA ILE A 257 24.47 -2.90 -4.54
C ILE A 257 25.05 -4.30 -4.85
N ALA A 258 24.88 -4.80 -6.08
CA ALA A 258 25.44 -6.08 -6.50
C ALA A 258 26.99 -6.07 -6.55
N GLU A 259 27.60 -4.96 -6.98
CA GLU A 259 29.05 -4.78 -6.99
C GLU A 259 29.63 -4.69 -5.58
N GLU A 260 29.00 -3.96 -4.68
CA GLU A 260 29.41 -3.89 -3.27
C GLU A 260 29.33 -5.25 -2.58
N LYS A 261 28.27 -6.02 -2.85
CA LYS A 261 28.13 -7.40 -2.35
C LYS A 261 29.21 -8.34 -2.90
N LYS A 262 29.71 -8.10 -4.12
CA LYS A 262 30.86 -8.83 -4.68
C LYS A 262 32.19 -8.41 -4.03
N LYS A 263 32.38 -7.12 -3.73
CA LYS A 263 33.58 -6.62 -3.04
C LYS A 263 33.69 -7.15 -1.61
N ARG A 264 32.59 -7.18 -0.84
CA ARG A 264 32.55 -7.73 0.52
C ARG A 264 32.83 -9.23 0.62
N LYS A 265 32.58 -10.00 -0.44
CA LYS A 265 32.91 -11.44 -0.51
C LYS A 265 34.38 -11.71 -0.85
N LYS A 266 35.13 -10.71 -1.32
CA LYS A 266 36.54 -10.84 -1.73
C LYS A 266 37.55 -10.39 -0.66
N THR A 267 37.10 -9.81 0.46
CA THR A 267 37.96 -9.49 1.61
C THR A 267 38.05 -10.69 2.55
N PRO A 268 39.22 -11.35 2.69
CA PRO A 268 39.43 -12.29 3.78
C PRO A 268 39.45 -11.51 5.09
N ASN A 269 38.63 -11.91 6.05
CA ASN A 269 38.62 -11.32 7.38
C ASN A 269 39.98 -11.65 8.03
N LYS A 270 40.87 -10.65 8.14
CA LYS A 270 42.26 -10.79 8.63
C LYS A 270 42.34 -10.76 10.17
N SER A 271 41.31 -11.22 10.86
CA SER A 271 41.20 -11.16 12.31
C SER A 271 40.44 -12.38 12.83
N LEU A 272 41.13 -13.52 12.79
CA LEU A 272 41.16 -14.62 13.77
C LEU A 272 41.99 -15.76 13.15
N LYS A 273 43.31 -15.56 13.03
CA LYS A 273 44.29 -16.63 12.83
C LYS A 273 45.26 -16.58 14.01
N LYS A 274 44.90 -17.27 15.09
CA LYS A 274 45.86 -17.73 16.10
C LYS A 274 45.31 -19.00 16.72
N SER A 275 45.72 -20.12 16.11
CA SER A 275 45.79 -21.50 16.61
C SER A 275 45.39 -22.47 15.50
N LYS A 276 46.17 -23.54 15.38
CA LYS A 276 46.09 -24.65 14.40
C LYS A 276 46.89 -24.46 13.11
N GLU A 277 48.16 -24.10 13.27
CA GLU A 277 49.22 -24.87 12.64
C GLU A 277 49.83 -25.72 13.76
N GLU A 278 49.49 -27.00 13.77
CA GLU A 278 50.30 -28.08 14.35
C GLU A 278 49.63 -29.41 13.94
N ASN A 279 50.46 -30.29 13.39
CA ASN A 279 50.23 -31.69 13.05
C ASN A 279 49.43 -31.98 11.77
N LYS A 280 50.10 -31.67 10.66
CA LYS A 280 50.23 -32.60 9.53
C LYS A 280 51.05 -33.80 10.02
N GLU A 281 50.40 -34.96 10.15
CA GLU A 281 50.94 -36.32 9.95
C GLU A 281 49.97 -37.31 10.58
N GLU A 282 49.07 -37.86 9.76
CA GLU A 282 48.52 -39.24 9.83
C GLU A 282 47.27 -39.31 8.95
N SER A 283 47.48 -39.73 7.70
CA SER A 283 46.47 -40.39 6.84
C SER A 283 47.17 -40.84 5.56
N LYS A 284 48.17 -41.71 5.74
CA LYS A 284 48.67 -42.61 4.70
C LYS A 284 48.15 -44.01 5.03
N GLU A 285 46.85 -44.20 4.87
CA GLU A 285 46.24 -45.50 4.60
C GLU A 285 44.77 -45.23 4.33
N GLU A 286 44.37 -45.33 3.05
CA GLU A 286 43.03 -45.74 2.57
C GLU A 286 42.74 -45.33 1.11
N ASN A 287 43.66 -44.69 0.39
CA ASN A 287 43.50 -44.45 -1.06
C ASN A 287 44.29 -45.45 -1.92
N LYS A 288 43.90 -46.74 -1.84
CA LYS A 288 44.35 -47.78 -2.78
C LYS A 288 43.21 -48.61 -3.39
N LYS A 289 41.98 -48.08 -3.44
CA LYS A 289 40.81 -48.77 -4.03
C LYS A 289 39.85 -47.82 -4.78
N GLU A 290 40.36 -46.88 -5.56
CA GLU A 290 39.49 -45.97 -6.35
C GLU A 290 39.79 -45.86 -7.86
N GLU A 291 40.55 -46.80 -8.44
CA GLU A 291 40.84 -46.77 -9.90
C GLU A 291 40.29 -47.92 -10.75
N GLU A 292 39.52 -48.87 -10.20
CA GLU A 292 39.05 -50.04 -10.99
C GLU A 292 37.53 -50.28 -11.03
N LYS A 293 36.67 -49.27 -10.84
CA LYS A 293 35.24 -49.40 -11.18
C LYS A 293 34.66 -48.12 -11.76
N LYS A 294 35.18 -47.71 -12.92
CA LYS A 294 34.42 -46.90 -13.87
C LYS A 294 33.88 -47.82 -14.96
N GLU A 295 32.60 -47.58 -15.24
CA GLU A 295 31.78 -48.11 -16.32
C GLU A 295 30.95 -49.36 -15.98
N GLU A 296 29.65 -49.21 -16.27
CA GLU A 296 28.54 -50.18 -16.16
C GLU A 296 27.97 -50.36 -14.74
N SER A 297 27.15 -49.43 -14.23
CA SER A 297 25.74 -49.42 -14.59
C SER A 297 25.09 -48.05 -14.34
N LYS A 298 24.42 -47.57 -15.38
CA LYS A 298 23.63 -46.34 -15.41
C LYS A 298 22.37 -46.51 -14.55
N GLY A 299 22.02 -45.46 -13.80
CA GLY A 299 20.62 -45.22 -13.40
C GLY A 299 20.31 -45.20 -11.90
N ARG A 300 20.84 -44.23 -11.15
CA ARG A 300 20.11 -43.64 -10.02
C ARG A 300 20.62 -42.22 -9.75
N ALA A 301 19.82 -41.23 -10.11
CA ALA A 301 20.10 -39.83 -9.83
C ALA A 301 20.35 -39.63 -8.32
N ARG A 302 21.49 -39.05 -7.95
CA ARG A 302 21.74 -38.58 -6.57
C ARG A 302 20.61 -37.64 -6.18
N ALA A 303 19.80 -38.04 -5.20
CA ALA A 303 18.72 -37.22 -4.68
C ALA A 303 19.30 -35.88 -4.19
N PHE A 304 18.83 -34.79 -4.78
CA PHE A 304 19.09 -33.44 -4.30
C PHE A 304 18.60 -33.35 -2.86
N ARG A 305 19.49 -33.47 -1.87
CA ARG A 305 19.16 -33.21 -0.46
C ARG A 305 18.99 -31.70 -0.33
N PRO A 306 17.77 -31.17 -0.22
CA PRO A 306 17.61 -29.74 -0.14
C PRO A 306 18.04 -29.29 1.26
N LYS A 307 18.60 -28.07 1.39
CA LYS A 307 19.10 -27.47 2.65
C LYS A 307 17.97 -27.19 3.66
N CYS A 308 17.28 -28.22 4.10
CA CYS A 308 16.21 -28.17 5.07
C CYS A 308 16.80 -28.10 6.47
N LYS A 309 16.32 -27.14 7.27
CA LYS A 309 16.81 -26.94 8.63
C LYS A 309 16.52 -28.12 9.57
N ASN A 310 15.49 -28.91 9.26
CA ASN A 310 15.07 -30.05 10.09
C ASN A 310 15.81 -31.35 9.73
N CYS A 311 16.66 -31.37 8.70
CA CYS A 311 17.48 -32.55 8.41
C CYS A 311 18.66 -32.70 9.37
N GLU A 312 19.23 -31.58 9.83
CA GLU A 312 20.42 -31.57 10.69
C GLU A 312 20.06 -31.50 12.18
N LYS A 313 18.89 -30.96 12.53
CA LYS A 313 18.47 -30.78 13.92
C LYS A 313 16.96 -30.75 14.08
N SER A 314 16.49 -31.15 15.26
CA SER A 314 15.09 -30.99 15.66
C SER A 314 14.73 -29.50 15.80
N ILE A 315 13.68 -29.06 15.11
CA ILE A 315 13.10 -27.71 15.23
C ILE A 315 11.62 -27.86 15.54
N ASN A 316 11.14 -27.21 16.60
CA ASN A 316 9.77 -27.31 17.10
C ASN A 316 9.32 -28.77 17.32
N GLY A 317 10.22 -29.58 17.90
CA GLY A 317 9.96 -30.99 18.22
C GLY A 317 9.81 -31.90 16.99
N PHE A 318 10.36 -31.53 15.83
CA PHE A 318 10.35 -32.35 14.63
C PHE A 318 11.73 -32.37 13.98
N GLN A 319 12.23 -33.54 13.63
CA GLN A 319 13.43 -33.75 12.83
C GLN A 319 13.07 -34.64 11.64
N CYS A 320 13.60 -34.33 10.46
CA CYS A 320 13.34 -35.12 9.25
C CYS A 320 14.00 -36.49 9.34
N ASP A 321 13.28 -37.51 8.91
CA ASP A 321 13.79 -38.85 8.63
C ASP A 321 14.03 -39.05 7.12
N GLU A 322 14.39 -40.27 6.72
CA GLU A 322 14.66 -40.63 5.31
C GLU A 322 13.41 -40.56 4.41
N ASN A 323 12.21 -40.67 4.99
CA ASN A 323 10.94 -40.65 4.28
C ASN A 323 10.29 -39.25 4.24
N THR A 324 10.86 -38.29 4.95
CA THR A 324 10.30 -36.95 5.08
C THR A 324 10.36 -36.23 3.74
N ARG A 325 9.17 -35.96 3.19
CA ARG A 325 9.03 -35.17 1.96
C ARG A 325 9.39 -33.72 2.21
N HIS A 326 10.15 -33.14 1.30
CA HIS A 326 10.57 -31.75 1.36
C HIS A 326 9.94 -30.93 0.23
N VAL A 327 9.52 -29.71 0.56
CA VAL A 327 9.00 -28.73 -0.39
C VAL A 327 9.77 -27.43 -0.26
N VAL A 328 9.81 -26.64 -1.33
CA VAL A 328 10.58 -25.38 -1.36
C VAL A 328 9.64 -24.21 -1.09
N CYS A 329 9.99 -23.38 -0.11
CA CYS A 329 9.23 -22.17 0.17
C CYS A 329 9.32 -21.18 -0.98
N THR A 330 8.17 -20.75 -1.49
CA THR A 330 8.04 -19.83 -2.62
C THR A 330 8.70 -18.49 -2.36
N ALA A 331 8.67 -18.02 -1.11
CA ALA A 331 9.25 -16.75 -0.72
C ALA A 331 10.76 -16.80 -0.45
N CYS A 332 11.21 -17.66 0.46
CA CYS A 332 12.63 -17.68 0.87
C CYS A 332 13.50 -18.66 0.08
N LYS A 333 12.90 -19.52 -0.76
CA LYS A 333 13.57 -20.56 -1.55
C LYS A 333 14.34 -21.60 -0.70
N VAL A 334 14.06 -21.65 0.59
CA VAL A 334 14.59 -22.67 1.51
C VAL A 334 13.62 -23.84 1.56
N ALA A 335 14.15 -25.06 1.58
CA ALA A 335 13.33 -26.24 1.75
C ALA A 335 12.91 -26.44 3.20
N PHE A 336 11.76 -27.05 3.36
CA PHE A 336 11.17 -27.37 4.66
C PHE A 336 10.36 -28.67 4.55
N PRO A 337 10.15 -29.39 5.66
CA PRO A 337 9.45 -30.66 5.62
C PRO A 337 7.95 -30.43 5.42
N LEU A 338 7.35 -31.21 4.54
CA LEU A 338 5.90 -31.30 4.43
C LEU A 338 5.40 -32.25 5.53
N THR A 339 5.05 -31.68 6.68
CA THR A 339 4.53 -32.47 7.80
C THR A 339 3.00 -32.53 7.72
N GLY A 340 2.40 -33.71 7.77
CA GLY A 340 0.95 -33.89 7.88
C GLY A 340 0.36 -33.51 9.26
N LYS A 341 1.03 -32.62 9.99
CA LYS A 341 0.60 -32.19 11.33
C LYS A 341 -0.75 -31.46 11.22
N PRO A 342 -1.74 -31.80 12.07
CA PRO A 342 -3.02 -31.10 12.12
C PRO A 342 -2.82 -29.58 12.29
N GLY A 343 -3.56 -28.77 11.52
CA GLY A 343 -3.49 -27.31 11.56
C GLY A 343 -2.36 -26.66 10.77
N ILE A 344 -1.39 -27.42 10.24
CA ILE A 344 -0.33 -26.90 9.37
C ILE A 344 -0.67 -27.23 7.92
N GLN A 345 -1.01 -26.21 7.14
CA GLN A 345 -1.34 -26.32 5.72
C GLN A 345 -0.44 -25.37 4.93
N PRO A 346 0.82 -25.75 4.63
CA PRO A 346 1.80 -24.83 4.08
C PRO A 346 1.59 -24.53 2.59
N GLN A 347 0.66 -25.21 1.93
CA GLN A 347 0.33 -25.03 0.52
C GLN A 347 -0.88 -24.12 0.36
N CYS A 348 -0.78 -23.12 -0.53
CA CYS A 348 -1.95 -22.34 -0.91
C CYS A 348 -2.89 -23.20 -1.78
N ILE A 349 -4.18 -23.22 -1.44
CA ILE A 349 -5.19 -23.96 -2.21
C ILE A 349 -5.33 -23.46 -3.66
N CYS A 350 -5.16 -22.15 -3.90
CA CYS A 350 -5.29 -21.56 -5.23
C CYS A 350 -4.03 -21.83 -6.08
N CYS A 351 -2.91 -21.17 -5.78
CA CYS A 351 -1.72 -21.23 -6.63
C CYS A 351 -0.83 -22.47 -6.43
N LYS A 352 -1.22 -23.39 -5.53
CA LYS A 352 -0.49 -24.63 -5.16
C LYS A 352 0.96 -24.44 -4.70
N ASN A 353 1.38 -23.19 -4.49
CA ASN A 353 2.70 -22.83 -3.99
C ASN A 353 2.84 -23.09 -2.49
N TYR A 354 4.06 -23.45 -2.07
CA TYR A 354 4.39 -23.78 -0.69
C TYR A 354 5.01 -22.59 0.07
N PHE A 355 4.71 -22.45 1.35
CA PHE A 355 5.19 -21.38 2.22
C PHE A 355 5.54 -21.93 3.61
N CYS A 356 6.74 -21.61 4.12
CA CYS A 356 7.25 -22.20 5.36
C CYS A 356 6.77 -21.50 6.65
N HIS A 357 6.02 -20.39 6.57
CA HIS A 357 5.77 -19.51 7.72
C HIS A 357 4.85 -20.13 8.80
N GLN A 358 4.06 -21.15 8.48
CA GLN A 358 3.30 -21.92 9.49
C GLN A 358 4.18 -22.93 10.25
N HIS A 359 5.36 -23.28 9.71
CA HIS A 359 6.34 -24.10 10.43
C HIS A 359 7.27 -23.25 11.29
N TRP A 360 7.74 -22.11 10.76
CA TRP A 360 8.65 -21.19 11.44
C TRP A 360 8.68 -19.81 10.77
N PRO A 361 9.18 -18.76 11.45
CA PRO A 361 9.42 -17.46 10.84
C PRO A 361 10.21 -17.57 9.52
N CYS A 362 9.60 -17.15 8.42
CA CYS A 362 10.21 -17.25 7.10
C CYS A 362 11.50 -16.41 7.04
N ARG A 363 12.60 -17.01 6.54
CA ARG A 363 13.91 -16.32 6.43
C ARG A 363 13.85 -15.05 5.59
N ARG A 364 12.99 -15.04 4.56
CA ARG A 364 12.68 -13.82 3.83
C ARG A 364 11.49 -13.19 4.57
N GLN A 365 11.64 -11.98 5.11
CA GLN A 365 10.57 -11.21 5.74
C GLN A 365 9.54 -10.77 4.68
N THR A 366 8.91 -11.75 4.03
CA THR A 366 7.91 -11.59 2.98
C THR A 366 6.56 -11.30 3.60
N THR A 367 5.78 -10.44 2.98
CA THR A 367 4.35 -10.27 3.31
C THR A 367 3.51 -11.35 2.65
N ASN A 368 3.97 -11.95 1.55
CA ASN A 368 3.29 -13.07 0.90
C ASN A 368 3.49 -14.37 1.67
N LYS A 369 2.60 -14.58 2.65
CA LYS A 369 2.48 -15.76 3.51
C LYS A 369 1.13 -16.44 3.23
N VAL A 370 1.03 -17.73 3.54
CA VAL A 370 -0.24 -18.47 3.62
C VAL A 370 -0.93 -18.18 4.95
N SER A 371 -2.25 -18.15 5.00
CA SER A 371 -2.98 -18.06 6.26
C SER A 371 -4.33 -18.73 6.09
N SER A 372 -4.96 -19.10 7.21
CA SER A 372 -6.36 -19.51 7.18
C SER A 372 -7.21 -18.35 6.66
N LEU A 373 -8.16 -18.61 5.76
CA LEU A 373 -9.00 -17.60 5.13
C LEU A 373 -9.67 -16.68 6.19
N GLU A 374 -10.11 -17.24 7.31
CA GLU A 374 -10.73 -16.50 8.42
C GLU A 374 -9.77 -15.54 9.15
N THR A 375 -8.45 -15.72 9.03
CA THR A 375 -7.46 -14.90 9.75
C THR A 375 -7.08 -13.61 8.99
N PHE A 376 -7.49 -13.49 7.73
CA PHE A 376 -7.21 -12.30 6.95
C PHE A 376 -7.93 -11.06 7.52
N PRO A 377 -7.26 -9.91 7.64
CA PRO A 377 -7.88 -8.70 8.15
C PRO A 377 -9.00 -8.25 7.20
N PHE A 378 -10.15 -7.91 7.75
CA PHE A 378 -11.32 -7.46 7.01
C PHE A 378 -11.78 -6.12 7.57
N VAL A 379 -11.89 -5.12 6.69
CA VAL A 379 -12.20 -3.72 7.06
C VAL A 379 -13.52 -3.25 6.44
N GLY A 380 -14.35 -4.20 5.96
CA GLY A 380 -15.59 -3.90 5.23
C GLY A 380 -15.46 -4.21 3.74
N ILE A 381 -16.40 -3.69 2.95
CA ILE A 381 -16.50 -3.92 1.51
C ILE A 381 -15.38 -3.15 0.78
N PRO A 382 -14.42 -3.84 0.12
CA PRO A 382 -13.34 -3.18 -0.63
C PRO A 382 -13.85 -2.33 -1.79
N GLN A 383 -13.12 -1.27 -2.15
CA GLN A 383 -13.48 -0.36 -3.25
C GLN A 383 -13.45 -1.06 -4.61
N ASP A 384 -12.68 -2.13 -4.77
CA ASP A 384 -12.63 -2.94 -5.99
C ASP A 384 -13.64 -4.09 -6.02
N ALA A 385 -14.41 -4.33 -4.95
CA ALA A 385 -15.45 -5.35 -4.91
C ALA A 385 -16.59 -5.06 -5.90
N LEU A 386 -17.35 -6.11 -6.25
CA LEU A 386 -18.51 -6.03 -7.16
C LEU A 386 -18.13 -5.35 -8.49
N SER A 387 -17.00 -5.76 -9.07
CA SER A 387 -16.48 -5.22 -10.34
C SER A 387 -16.35 -3.69 -10.37
N LYS A 388 -16.04 -3.05 -9.23
CA LYS A 388 -16.00 -1.57 -9.06
C LYS A 388 -17.33 -0.86 -9.36
N ASN A 389 -18.45 -1.57 -9.27
CA ASN A 389 -19.78 -1.00 -9.45
C ASN A 389 -20.20 -0.22 -8.19
N SER A 390 -20.15 1.11 -8.25
CA SER A 390 -20.47 1.96 -7.10
C SER A 390 -21.91 1.82 -6.62
N TYR A 391 -22.86 1.55 -7.52
CA TYR A 391 -24.27 1.35 -7.15
C TYR A 391 -24.44 0.05 -6.36
N GLU A 392 -23.93 -1.07 -6.86
CA GLU A 392 -24.01 -2.37 -6.16
C GLU A 392 -23.25 -2.35 -4.83
N GLN A 393 -22.13 -1.62 -4.75
CA GLN A 393 -21.44 -1.39 -3.49
C GLN A 393 -22.30 -0.63 -2.50
N THR A 394 -23.02 0.41 -2.93
CA THR A 394 -23.95 1.16 -2.08
C THR A 394 -25.08 0.26 -1.60
N VAL A 395 -25.70 -0.54 -2.48
CA VAL A 395 -26.72 -1.52 -2.11
C VAL A 395 -26.22 -2.46 -1.01
N LEU A 396 -25.03 -3.04 -1.17
CA LEU A 396 -24.47 -3.95 -0.17
C LEU A 396 -24.11 -3.22 1.13
N LYS A 397 -23.55 -2.00 1.06
CA LYS A 397 -23.24 -1.16 2.23
C LYS A 397 -24.52 -0.81 3.01
N ASP A 398 -25.58 -0.46 2.31
CA ASP A 398 -26.88 -0.12 2.91
C ASP A 398 -27.52 -1.34 3.57
N PHE A 399 -27.42 -2.52 2.95
CA PHE A 399 -27.85 -3.78 3.56
C PHE A 399 -27.08 -4.09 4.85
N VAL A 400 -25.75 -4.01 4.82
CA VAL A 400 -24.89 -4.24 6.00
C VAL A 400 -25.20 -3.25 7.12
N ARG A 401 -25.40 -1.97 6.78
CA ARG A 401 -25.78 -0.90 7.73
C ARG A 401 -27.18 -1.12 8.31
N GLY A 402 -28.15 -1.48 7.47
CA GLY A 402 -29.54 -1.73 7.88
C GLY A 402 -29.65 -2.89 8.86
N ASN A 403 -28.87 -3.95 8.65
CA ASN A 403 -28.77 -5.10 9.55
C ASN A 403 -27.84 -4.86 10.76
N ARG A 404 -27.24 -3.66 10.88
CA ARG A 404 -26.30 -3.28 11.95
C ARG A 404 -25.12 -4.23 12.10
N PHE A 405 -24.66 -4.84 11.01
CA PHE A 405 -23.52 -5.74 11.05
C PHE A 405 -22.22 -4.98 11.32
N THR A 406 -21.47 -5.45 12.31
CA THR A 406 -20.05 -5.12 12.42
C THR A 406 -19.25 -5.80 11.29
N ASN A 407 -18.04 -5.32 11.00
CA ASN A 407 -17.15 -5.95 10.02
C ASN A 407 -16.90 -7.45 10.32
N ILE A 408 -16.83 -7.82 11.60
CA ILE A 408 -16.64 -9.23 12.02
C ILE A 408 -17.91 -10.04 11.75
N GLN A 409 -19.08 -9.54 12.12
CA GLN A 409 -20.35 -10.22 11.86
C GLN A 409 -20.61 -10.37 10.36
N PHE A 410 -20.36 -9.33 9.57
CA PHE A 410 -20.50 -9.39 8.11
C PHE A 410 -19.57 -10.45 7.50
N LYS A 411 -18.30 -10.48 7.91
CA LYS A 411 -17.34 -11.51 7.48
C LYS A 411 -17.79 -12.93 7.86
N ASN A 412 -18.31 -13.10 9.08
CA ASN A 412 -18.80 -14.40 9.53
C ASN A 412 -20.04 -14.84 8.75
N ASP A 413 -20.96 -13.92 8.44
CA ASP A 413 -22.14 -14.22 7.62
C ASP A 413 -21.74 -14.64 6.19
N ILE A 414 -20.71 -14.02 5.60
CA ILE A 414 -20.12 -14.49 4.34
C ILE A 414 -19.66 -15.94 4.46
N PHE A 415 -18.93 -16.30 5.51
CA PHE A 415 -18.48 -17.68 5.70
C PHE A 415 -19.63 -18.65 5.92
N THR A 416 -20.61 -18.29 6.75
CA THR A 416 -21.79 -19.14 6.99
C THR A 416 -22.54 -19.42 5.69
N ARG A 417 -22.75 -18.40 4.84
CA ARG A 417 -23.43 -18.59 3.55
C ARG A 417 -22.57 -19.36 2.55
N MET A 418 -21.27 -19.10 2.50
CA MET A 418 -20.35 -19.86 1.65
C MET A 418 -20.25 -21.34 2.05
N GLU A 419 -20.35 -21.66 3.34
CA GLU A 419 -20.37 -23.04 3.84
C GLU A 419 -21.72 -23.72 3.59
N ALA A 420 -22.82 -22.97 3.63
CA ALA A 420 -24.17 -23.47 3.35
C ALA A 420 -24.46 -23.65 1.85
N ASP A 421 -23.89 -22.79 0.99
CA ASP A 421 -24.13 -22.77 -0.46
C ASP A 421 -22.87 -23.19 -1.23
N GLN A 422 -22.83 -24.45 -1.64
CA GLN A 422 -21.71 -25.01 -2.40
C GLN A 422 -21.72 -24.60 -3.90
N ASN A 423 -22.70 -23.81 -4.34
CA ASN A 423 -22.80 -23.35 -5.72
C ASN A 423 -22.00 -22.08 -6.00
N TRP A 424 -21.33 -21.50 -4.99
CA TRP A 424 -20.44 -20.36 -5.19
C TRP A 424 -19.28 -20.75 -6.13
N ASP A 425 -19.34 -20.24 -7.36
CA ASP A 425 -18.30 -20.48 -8.36
C ASP A 425 -17.13 -19.51 -8.13
N ILE A 426 -16.30 -19.85 -7.13
CA ILE A 426 -15.08 -19.12 -6.83
C ILE A 426 -13.91 -19.81 -7.53
N THR A 427 -13.24 -19.10 -8.42
CA THR A 427 -12.14 -19.60 -9.23
C THR A 427 -10.80 -18.97 -8.84
N ASP A 428 -9.71 -19.71 -9.04
CA ASP A 428 -8.36 -19.16 -8.94
C ASP A 428 -7.97 -18.34 -10.18
N ALA A 429 -6.73 -17.87 -10.24
CA ALA A 429 -6.24 -17.07 -11.36
C ALA A 429 -6.17 -17.83 -12.70
N LEU A 430 -6.32 -19.16 -12.69
CA LEU A 430 -6.33 -20.01 -13.88
C LEU A 430 -7.77 -20.41 -14.26
N GLY A 431 -8.79 -19.89 -13.58
CA GLY A 431 -10.19 -20.26 -13.81
C GLY A 431 -10.58 -21.61 -13.19
N VAL A 432 -9.72 -22.21 -12.36
CA VAL A 432 -10.05 -23.49 -11.71
C VAL A 432 -10.92 -23.22 -10.49
N LYS A 433 -12.10 -23.84 -10.44
CA LYS A 433 -13.03 -23.76 -9.29
C LYS A 433 -12.36 -24.27 -8.01
N GLN A 434 -12.51 -23.52 -6.93
CA GLN A 434 -11.93 -23.82 -5.63
C GLN A 434 -13.04 -24.10 -4.61
N THR A 435 -12.94 -25.22 -3.91
CA THR A 435 -13.79 -25.50 -2.74
C THR A 435 -13.18 -24.85 -1.50
N LEU A 436 -13.80 -23.76 -1.03
CA LEU A 436 -13.29 -22.96 0.08
C LEU A 436 -14.06 -23.23 1.38
N ARG A 437 -13.34 -23.16 2.49
CA ARG A 437 -13.85 -23.19 3.87
C ARG A 437 -13.19 -22.05 4.64
N LYS A 438 -13.73 -21.68 5.80
CA LYS A 438 -13.12 -20.64 6.66
C LYS A 438 -11.66 -20.93 7.01
N ASN A 439 -11.29 -22.21 7.13
CA ASN A 439 -9.92 -22.67 7.45
C ASN A 439 -9.04 -22.98 6.22
N SER A 440 -9.52 -22.73 5.00
CA SER A 440 -8.74 -22.97 3.79
C SER A 440 -7.45 -22.15 3.78
N SER A 441 -6.33 -22.80 3.46
CA SER A 441 -5.02 -22.16 3.40
C SER A 441 -4.84 -21.36 2.11
N ILE A 442 -4.79 -20.03 2.22
CA ILE A 442 -4.66 -19.11 1.09
C ILE A 442 -3.48 -18.17 1.28
N CYS A 443 -2.71 -17.91 0.22
CA CYS A 443 -1.62 -16.94 0.26
C CYS A 443 -2.12 -15.51 0.04
N ARG A 444 -1.40 -14.53 0.59
CA ARG A 444 -1.78 -13.11 0.47
C ARG A 444 -1.93 -12.59 -0.96
N THR A 445 -1.29 -13.24 -1.93
CA THR A 445 -1.42 -12.87 -3.35
C THR A 445 -2.70 -13.39 -3.98
N CYS A 446 -3.18 -14.58 -3.59
CA CYS A 446 -4.44 -15.13 -4.10
C CYS A 446 -5.67 -14.57 -3.37
N PHE A 447 -5.52 -14.19 -2.09
CA PHE A 447 -6.64 -13.75 -1.25
C PHE A 447 -7.51 -12.64 -1.86
N PRO A 448 -6.97 -11.54 -2.42
CA PRO A 448 -7.82 -10.46 -2.93
C PRO A 448 -8.78 -10.89 -4.04
N ASN A 449 -8.35 -11.79 -4.94
CA ASN A 449 -9.19 -12.31 -6.01
C ASN A 449 -10.32 -13.20 -5.47
N ILE A 450 -9.96 -14.12 -4.57
CA ILE A 450 -10.91 -15.01 -3.90
C ILE A 450 -11.94 -14.22 -3.11
N TRP A 451 -11.50 -13.20 -2.38
CA TRP A 451 -12.35 -12.42 -1.51
C TRP A 451 -13.33 -11.53 -2.30
N GLN A 452 -12.91 -10.98 -3.44
CA GLN A 452 -13.80 -10.23 -4.33
C GLN A 452 -14.93 -11.11 -4.87
N GLN A 453 -14.62 -12.35 -5.27
CA GLN A 453 -15.61 -13.31 -5.73
C GLN A 453 -16.55 -13.74 -4.59
N ALA A 454 -16.03 -13.96 -3.39
CA ALA A 454 -16.87 -14.27 -2.21
C ALA A 454 -17.86 -13.15 -1.89
N ILE A 455 -17.47 -11.87 -2.01
CA ILE A 455 -18.37 -10.73 -1.83
C ILE A 455 -19.44 -10.68 -2.94
N TYR A 456 -19.08 -10.99 -4.17
CA TYR A 456 -20.03 -11.07 -5.28
C TYR A 456 -21.10 -12.13 -5.02
N TRP A 457 -20.68 -13.35 -4.66
CA TRP A 457 -21.61 -14.44 -4.36
C TRP A 457 -22.44 -14.19 -3.10
N TYR A 458 -21.86 -13.54 -2.09
CA TYR A 458 -22.63 -13.06 -0.95
C TYR A 458 -23.74 -12.09 -1.39
N ARG A 459 -23.40 -11.07 -2.18
CA ARG A 459 -24.37 -10.11 -2.71
C ARG A 459 -25.45 -10.80 -3.53
N ASN A 460 -25.11 -11.81 -4.31
CA ASN A 460 -26.07 -12.65 -5.05
C ASN A 460 -27.01 -13.39 -4.09
N SER A 461 -26.48 -14.00 -3.03
CA SER A 461 -27.25 -14.82 -2.07
C SER A 461 -28.28 -14.02 -1.25
N ILE A 462 -28.12 -12.71 -1.13
CA ILE A 462 -29.05 -11.84 -0.41
C ILE A 462 -30.08 -11.17 -1.34
N THR A 463 -30.06 -11.43 -2.65
CA THR A 463 -30.91 -10.71 -3.62
C THR A 463 -32.40 -10.75 -3.26
N ALA A 464 -32.91 -11.90 -2.82
CA ALA A 464 -34.31 -12.09 -2.47
C ALA A 464 -34.80 -11.25 -1.28
N ILE A 465 -33.89 -10.78 -0.41
CA ILE A 465 -34.22 -9.98 0.79
C ILE A 465 -33.88 -8.50 0.63
N LEU A 466 -33.51 -8.05 -0.57
CA LEU A 466 -33.25 -6.64 -0.86
C LEU A 466 -34.52 -5.88 -1.24
N PRO A 467 -34.54 -4.54 -1.23
CA PRO A 467 -35.68 -3.75 -1.68
C PRO A 467 -36.12 -4.04 -3.13
N ASN A 468 -37.42 -3.96 -3.42
CA ASN A 468 -37.98 -4.26 -4.75
C ASN A 468 -37.37 -3.45 -5.89
N ASN A 469 -37.01 -2.19 -5.64
CA ASN A 469 -36.35 -1.34 -6.65
C ASN A 469 -34.96 -1.86 -7.06
N VAL A 470 -34.29 -2.66 -6.21
CA VAL A 470 -33.03 -3.32 -6.54
C VAL A 470 -33.29 -4.63 -7.27
N GLN A 471 -34.27 -5.41 -6.82
CA GLN A 471 -34.62 -6.73 -7.38
C GLN A 471 -35.23 -6.64 -8.79
N ALA A 472 -36.06 -5.62 -9.06
CA ALA A 472 -36.82 -5.49 -10.30
C ALA A 472 -35.98 -4.97 -11.50
N ARG A 473 -34.68 -4.67 -11.30
CA ARG A 473 -33.82 -4.19 -12.38
C ARG A 473 -33.55 -5.31 -13.38
N ALA A 474 -33.72 -5.00 -14.66
CA ALA A 474 -33.39 -5.94 -15.73
C ALA A 474 -31.88 -6.24 -15.74
N ASP A 475 -31.51 -7.49 -16.03
CA ASP A 475 -30.12 -7.91 -16.16
C ASP A 475 -29.42 -7.16 -17.29
N CYS A 476 -28.22 -6.66 -16.98
CA CYS A 476 -27.30 -6.17 -17.98
C CYS A 476 -26.90 -7.32 -18.90
N TRP A 477 -26.91 -7.07 -20.21
CA TRP A 477 -26.47 -8.06 -21.20
C TRP A 477 -25.06 -8.62 -20.92
N TYR A 478 -24.15 -7.77 -20.45
CA TYR A 478 -22.76 -8.13 -20.12
C TYR A 478 -22.58 -8.60 -18.66
N GLY A 479 -23.66 -8.67 -17.87
CA GLY A 479 -23.64 -9.11 -16.48
C GLY A 479 -22.54 -8.46 -15.63
N HIS A 480 -21.91 -9.26 -14.78
CA HIS A 480 -20.81 -8.82 -13.91
C HIS A 480 -19.53 -8.39 -14.65
N GLU A 481 -19.40 -8.68 -15.95
CA GLU A 481 -18.27 -8.28 -16.81
C GLU A 481 -18.48 -6.92 -17.50
N CYS A 482 -19.65 -6.29 -17.34
CA CYS A 482 -19.97 -5.02 -17.99
C CYS A 482 -18.95 -3.93 -17.62
N ARG A 483 -18.20 -3.40 -18.58
CA ARG A 483 -17.23 -2.31 -18.32
C ARG A 483 -17.90 -0.97 -18.02
N THR A 484 -19.09 -0.74 -18.59
CA THR A 484 -19.85 0.51 -18.42
C THR A 484 -20.31 0.70 -16.97
N GLN A 485 -20.50 -0.38 -16.22
CA GLN A 485 -20.92 -0.35 -14.82
C GLN A 485 -19.92 0.36 -13.90
N ILE A 486 -18.66 0.48 -14.32
CA ILE A 486 -17.57 1.07 -13.52
C ILE A 486 -17.65 2.60 -13.50
N HIS A 487 -17.99 3.21 -14.63
CA HIS A 487 -17.82 4.66 -14.84
C HIS A 487 -19.15 5.41 -15.02
N LYS A 488 -20.25 4.72 -15.31
CA LYS A 488 -21.56 5.33 -15.53
C LYS A 488 -22.53 4.92 -14.45
N TYR A 489 -22.67 5.76 -13.42
CA TYR A 489 -23.59 5.52 -12.30
C TYR A 489 -25.02 5.26 -12.78
N ALA A 490 -25.54 6.05 -13.72
CA ALA A 490 -26.89 5.87 -14.27
C ALA A 490 -27.10 4.49 -14.92
N HIS A 491 -26.08 3.93 -15.57
CA HIS A 491 -26.13 2.57 -16.14
C HIS A 491 -26.14 1.52 -15.03
N ALA A 492 -25.26 1.67 -14.04
CA ALA A 492 -25.17 0.78 -12.88
C ALA A 492 -26.45 0.77 -12.03
N ALA A 493 -27.13 1.92 -11.91
CA ALA A 493 -28.39 2.06 -11.20
C ALA A 493 -29.57 1.47 -11.98
N LYS A 494 -29.55 1.54 -13.31
CA LYS A 494 -30.66 1.10 -14.17
C LYS A 494 -30.71 -0.42 -14.36
N LEU A 495 -29.55 -1.08 -14.44
CA LEU A 495 -29.46 -2.51 -14.77
C LEU A 495 -28.86 -3.30 -13.61
N ASN A 496 -29.25 -4.56 -13.47
CA ASN A 496 -28.62 -5.50 -12.56
C ASN A 496 -27.29 -5.99 -13.17
N HIS A 497 -26.22 -5.98 -12.37
CA HIS A 497 -24.91 -6.55 -12.73
C HIS A 497 -24.52 -7.74 -11.85
N ILE A 498 -25.37 -8.11 -10.90
CA ILE A 498 -25.25 -9.35 -10.12
C ILE A 498 -25.95 -10.46 -10.91
N CYS A 499 -25.41 -10.76 -12.08
CA CYS A 499 -25.92 -11.75 -13.02
C CYS A 499 -24.81 -12.22 -13.97
N GLN A 500 -25.02 -13.38 -14.58
CA GLN A 500 -24.13 -13.90 -15.60
C GLN A 500 -24.29 -13.11 -16.91
N PRO A 501 -23.21 -12.90 -17.69
CA PRO A 501 -23.33 -12.38 -19.04
C PRO A 501 -24.28 -13.27 -19.87
N LYS A 502 -25.10 -12.68 -20.73
CA LYS A 502 -26.02 -13.40 -21.63
C LYS A 502 -25.31 -13.93 -22.90
N ARG A 503 -23.99 -14.08 -22.83
CA ARG A 503 -23.14 -14.65 -23.88
C ARG A 503 -22.21 -15.69 -23.30
#